data_AF-A0A497EAN3-F1
#
_entry.id   AF-A0A497EAN3-F1
#
_cell.length_a   1.000
_cell.length_b   1.000
_cell.length_c   1.000
_cell.angle_alpha   90.00
_cell.angle_beta   90.00
_cell.angle_gamma   90.00
#
_symmetry.space_group_name_H-M   'P 1'
#
loop_
_entity.id
_entity.type
_entity.pdbx_description
1 polymer ?
#
loop_
_entity_poly.entity_id
_entity_poly.type
_entity_poly.pdbx_seq_one_letter_code
_entity_poly.pdbx_strand_id
1 'polypeptide(L)'
;PKYLEYASKQAPPGKEGVFLGFAHINTFFAWIFGFIFSGFLLKKYCPEPTTLPDAIAVQHTQWLAGQAPIPEAYAHAHYLWFAYIGVGLISLVLLIGYIWFTRRLDARRMG
;
A
#
# COMPACT_ATOMS: atom_id res chain seq x y z
N PRO A 1 4.42 20.76 -15.44
CA PRO A 1 3.13 21.08 -14.78
C PRO A 1 2.93 20.25 -13.52
N LYS A 2 2.45 20.86 -12.44
CA LYS A 2 2.07 20.13 -11.22
C LYS A 2 0.91 19.18 -11.56
N TYR A 3 0.80 18.02 -10.92
CA TYR A 3 -0.19 16.98 -11.29
C TYR A 3 -1.62 17.51 -11.50
N LEU A 4 -2.09 18.39 -10.61
CA LEU A 4 -3.41 19.02 -10.70
C LEU A 4 -3.53 20.07 -11.81
N GLU A 5 -2.42 20.72 -12.17
CA GLU A 5 -2.36 21.67 -13.29
C GLU A 5 -2.50 20.94 -14.63
N TYR A 6 -1.93 19.74 -14.74
CA TYR A 6 -2.11 18.88 -15.91
C TYR A 6 -3.55 18.36 -16.02
N ALA A 7 -4.18 17.98 -14.91
CA ALA A 7 -5.59 17.58 -14.88
C ALA A 7 -6.54 18.75 -15.21
N SER A 8 -6.26 19.94 -14.70
CA SER A 8 -7.01 21.17 -15.01
C SER A 8 -6.96 21.51 -16.50
N LYS A 9 -5.78 21.45 -17.13
CA LYS A 9 -5.62 21.74 -18.57
C LYS A 9 -6.33 20.74 -19.50
N GLN A 10 -6.63 19.55 -19.01
CA GLN A 10 -7.41 18.55 -19.75
C GLN A 10 -8.93 18.70 -19.55
N ALA A 11 -9.36 19.51 -18.58
CA ALA A 11 -10.76 19.67 -18.26
C ALA A 11 -11.46 20.56 -19.31
N PRO A 12 -12.68 20.21 -19.75
CA PRO A 12 -13.52 21.12 -20.51
C PRO A 12 -13.83 22.40 -19.71
N PRO A 13 -14.07 23.55 -20.37
CA PRO A 13 -14.43 24.80 -19.69
C PRO A 13 -15.60 24.59 -18.73
N GLY A 14 -15.44 25.05 -17.49
CA GLY A 14 -16.45 24.91 -16.43
C GLY A 14 -16.54 23.53 -15.76
N LYS A 15 -15.68 22.57 -16.10
CA LYS A 15 -15.63 21.22 -15.47
C LYS A 15 -14.33 20.90 -14.72
N GLU A 16 -13.51 21.92 -14.47
CA GLU A 16 -12.21 21.77 -13.81
C GLU A 16 -12.31 21.09 -12.44
N GLY A 17 -13.30 21.47 -11.62
CA GLY A 17 -13.50 20.87 -10.29
C GLY A 17 -13.77 19.36 -10.33
N VAL A 18 -14.49 18.88 -11.35
CA VAL A 18 -14.77 17.45 -11.53
C VAL A 18 -13.47 16.71 -11.89
N PHE A 19 -12.69 17.24 -12.84
CA PHE A 19 -11.41 16.65 -13.24
C PHE A 19 -10.37 16.65 -12.12
N LEU A 20 -10.33 17.71 -11.30
CA LEU A 20 -9.49 17.72 -10.09
C LEU A 20 -9.91 16.66 -9.08
N GLY A 21 -11.22 16.44 -8.89
CA GLY A 21 -11.72 15.34 -8.04
C GLY A 21 -11.33 13.96 -8.57
N PHE A 22 -11.48 13.72 -9.88
CA PHE A 22 -11.03 12.49 -10.54
C PHE A 22 -9.53 12.23 -10.35
N ALA A 23 -8.71 13.28 -10.29
CA ALA A 23 -7.27 13.16 -10.06
C ALA A 23 -6.93 12.51 -8.70
N HIS A 24 -7.86 12.49 -7.73
CA HIS A 24 -7.67 11.85 -6.42
C HIS A 24 -8.24 10.44 -6.30
N ILE A 25 -8.95 9.94 -7.31
CA ILE A 25 -9.54 8.59 -7.27
C ILE A 25 -8.47 7.50 -7.14
N ASN A 26 -7.29 7.68 -7.75
CA ASN A 26 -6.19 6.73 -7.61
C ASN A 26 -5.73 6.58 -6.15
N THR A 27 -5.56 7.70 -5.44
CA THR A 27 -5.14 7.75 -4.04
C THR A 27 -6.23 7.21 -3.14
N PHE A 28 -7.50 7.53 -3.42
CA PHE A 28 -8.64 6.97 -2.70
C PHE A 28 -8.63 5.43 -2.71
N PHE A 29 -8.51 4.82 -3.89
CA PHE A 29 -8.44 3.37 -3.99
C PHE A 29 -7.16 2.80 -3.38
N ALA A 30 -6.01 3.45 -3.59
CA ALA A 30 -4.75 3.05 -2.98
C ALA A 30 -4.86 3.02 -1.44
N TRP A 31 -5.55 3.99 -0.84
CA TRP A 31 -5.77 4.06 0.60
C TRP A 31 -6.72 2.96 1.06
N ILE A 32 -7.85 2.74 0.38
CA ILE A 32 -8.78 1.66 0.74
C ILE A 32 -8.07 0.30 0.73
N PHE A 33 -7.40 -0.04 -0.37
CA PHE A 33 -6.71 -1.31 -0.48
C PHE A 33 -5.55 -1.41 0.51
N GLY A 34 -4.80 -0.32 0.69
CA GLY A 34 -3.74 -0.21 1.68
C GLY A 34 -4.25 -0.51 3.08
N PHE A 35 -5.27 0.20 3.56
CA PHE A 35 -5.79 0.02 4.91
C PHE A 35 -6.36 -1.38 5.16
N ILE A 36 -7.13 -1.93 4.22
CA ILE A 36 -7.69 -3.28 4.36
C ILE A 36 -6.57 -4.32 4.43
N PHE A 37 -5.60 -4.22 3.51
CA PHE A 37 -4.46 -5.13 3.45
C PHE A 37 -3.60 -5.04 4.72
N SER A 38 -3.24 -3.83 5.14
CA SER A 38 -2.48 -3.58 6.37
C SER A 38 -3.20 -4.09 7.60
N GLY A 39 -4.50 -3.81 7.73
CA GLY A 39 -5.31 -4.27 8.85
C GLY A 39 -5.37 -5.79 8.94
N PHE A 40 -5.54 -6.47 7.81
CA PHE A 40 -5.50 -7.93 7.73
C PHE A 40 -4.13 -8.48 8.18
N LEU A 41 -3.03 -7.94 7.65
CA LEU A 41 -1.69 -8.40 7.99
C LEU A 41 -1.34 -8.17 9.46
N LEU A 42 -1.68 -7.00 10.01
CA LEU A 42 -1.46 -6.70 11.43
C LEU A 42 -2.24 -7.69 12.29
N LYS A 43 -3.54 -7.87 12.05
CA LYS A 43 -4.34 -8.85 12.79
C LYS A 43 -3.76 -10.27 12.74
N LYS A 44 -3.11 -10.65 11.64
CA LYS A 44 -2.56 -12.01 11.44
C LYS A 44 -1.17 -12.20 12.04
N TYR A 45 -0.28 -11.22 11.91
CA TYR A 45 1.16 -11.37 12.20
C TYR A 45 1.66 -10.47 13.34
N CYS A 46 0.91 -9.44 13.69
CA CYS A 46 1.20 -8.53 14.79
C CYS A 46 -0.11 -8.14 15.50
N PRO A 47 -0.82 -9.12 16.10
CA PRO A 47 -2.11 -8.87 16.72
C PRO A 47 -1.96 -7.95 17.92
N GLU A 48 -3.03 -7.24 18.26
CA GLU A 48 -3.03 -6.36 19.42
C GLU A 48 -2.92 -7.19 20.72
N PRO A 49 -2.00 -6.87 21.65
CA PRO A 49 -1.78 -7.68 22.84
C PRO A 49 -3.03 -7.86 23.72
N THR A 50 -3.92 -6.86 23.74
CA THR A 50 -5.19 -6.88 24.50
C THR A 50 -6.22 -7.87 23.94
N THR A 51 -6.00 -8.38 22.72
CA THR A 51 -6.87 -9.37 22.08
C THR A 51 -6.38 -10.81 22.28
N LEU A 52 -5.22 -10.99 22.93
CA LEU A 52 -4.61 -12.29 23.19
C LEU A 52 -4.95 -12.79 24.60
N PRO A 53 -4.82 -14.09 24.88
CA PRO A 53 -4.93 -14.62 26.23
C PRO A 53 -3.95 -13.95 27.20
N ASP A 54 -4.36 -13.73 28.45
CA ASP A 54 -3.59 -13.00 29.47
C ASP A 54 -2.14 -13.49 29.60
N ALA A 55 -1.92 -14.81 29.53
CA ALA A 55 -0.58 -15.40 29.59
C ALA A 55 0.35 -14.88 28.48
N ILE A 56 -0.16 -14.76 27.25
CA ILE A 56 0.59 -14.25 26.09
C ILE A 56 0.76 -12.73 26.17
N ALA A 57 -0.24 -12.00 26.67
CA ALA A 57 -0.16 -10.55 26.86
C ALA A 57 0.89 -10.17 27.92
N VAL A 58 0.98 -10.93 29.02
CA VAL A 58 2.03 -10.79 30.04
C VAL A 58 3.39 -11.11 29.44
N GLN A 59 3.52 -12.20 28.69
CA GLN A 59 4.77 -12.56 28.01
C GLN A 59 5.20 -11.46 27.02
N HIS A 60 4.28 -10.90 26.24
CA HIS A 60 4.55 -9.79 25.32
C HIS A 60 5.12 -8.58 26.08
N THR A 61 4.54 -8.25 27.23
CA THR A 61 5.02 -7.15 28.09
C THR A 61 6.44 -7.42 28.62
N GLN A 62 6.73 -8.66 29.04
CA GLN A 62 8.06 -9.06 29.48
C GLN A 62 9.08 -9.09 28.33
N TRP A 63 8.65 -9.49 27.13
CA TRP A 63 9.48 -9.46 25.91
C TRP A 63 9.87 -8.02 25.55
N LEU A 64 8.93 -7.07 25.59
CA LEU A 64 9.23 -5.65 25.41
C LEU A 64 10.20 -5.10 26.45
N ALA A 65 10.17 -5.63 27.67
CA ALA A 65 11.13 -5.31 28.73
C ALA A 65 12.48 -6.04 28.60
N GLY A 66 12.66 -6.90 27.60
CA GLY A 66 13.87 -7.70 27.38
C GLY A 66 14.04 -8.87 28.36
N GLN A 67 12.98 -9.22 29.10
CA GLN A 67 13.00 -10.24 30.16
C GLN A 67 12.46 -11.60 29.70
N ALA A 68 11.89 -11.68 28.51
CA ALA A 68 11.32 -12.90 27.94
C ALA A 68 11.62 -13.02 26.43
N PRO A 69 11.63 -14.24 25.87
CA PRO A 69 11.70 -14.45 24.42
C PRO A 69 10.42 -13.97 23.73
N ILE A 70 10.51 -13.76 22.41
CA ILE A 70 9.38 -13.32 21.58
C ILE A 70 8.17 -14.27 21.74
N PRO A 71 6.95 -13.75 21.95
CA PRO A 71 5.78 -14.62 22.03
C PRO A 71 5.50 -15.27 20.66
N GLU A 72 4.98 -16.50 20.68
CA GLU A 72 4.69 -17.26 19.45
C GLU A 72 3.79 -16.50 18.48
N ALA A 73 2.81 -15.76 19.02
CA ALA A 73 1.90 -14.91 18.24
C ALA A 73 2.60 -13.87 17.34
N TYR A 74 3.86 -13.52 17.65
CA TYR A 74 4.66 -12.53 16.92
C TYR A 74 5.87 -13.15 16.20
N ALA A 75 6.03 -14.48 16.22
CA ALA A 75 7.16 -15.17 15.59
C ALA A 75 7.28 -14.83 14.09
N HIS A 76 6.14 -14.58 13.44
CA HIS A 76 6.04 -14.26 12.01
C HIS A 76 5.78 -12.77 11.73
N ALA A 77 5.97 -11.87 12.69
CA ALA A 77 5.76 -10.43 12.49
C ALA A 77 6.56 -9.87 11.30
N HIS A 78 7.75 -10.44 11.03
CA HIS A 78 8.59 -10.05 9.90
C HIS A 78 7.97 -10.33 8.51
N TYR A 79 6.90 -11.13 8.41
CA TYR A 79 6.19 -11.37 7.14
C TYR A 79 5.53 -10.10 6.58
N LEU A 80 5.25 -9.11 7.44
CA LEU A 80 4.83 -7.77 7.03
C LEU A 80 5.79 -7.19 5.98
N TRP A 81 7.10 -7.31 6.19
CA TRP A 81 8.10 -6.78 5.26
C TRP A 81 8.02 -7.43 3.89
N PHE A 82 7.94 -8.76 3.84
CA PHE A 82 7.83 -9.49 2.57
C PHE A 82 6.55 -9.13 1.82
N ALA A 83 5.44 -8.92 2.53
CA ALA A 83 4.19 -8.50 1.94
C ALA A 83 4.30 -7.13 1.25
N TYR A 84 4.86 -6.11 1.92
CA TYR A 84 5.04 -4.78 1.32
C TYR A 84 6.12 -4.74 0.24
N ILE A 85 7.18 -5.54 0.37
CA ILE A 85 8.15 -5.75 -0.71
C ILE A 85 7.43 -6.32 -1.94
N GLY A 86 6.55 -7.30 -1.76
CA GLY A 86 5.72 -7.86 -2.84
C GLY A 86 4.89 -6.79 -3.54
N VAL A 87 4.21 -5.93 -2.79
CA VAL A 87 3.44 -4.80 -3.35
C VAL A 87 4.35 -3.88 -4.18
N GLY A 88 5.52 -3.52 -3.65
CA GLY A 88 6.48 -2.66 -4.35
C GLY A 88 7.02 -3.28 -5.63
N LEU A 89 7.42 -4.56 -5.58
CA LEU A 89 7.93 -5.30 -6.74
C LEU A 89 6.86 -5.46 -7.83
N ILE A 90 5.63 -5.83 -7.46
CA ILE A 90 4.52 -5.93 -8.42
C ILE A 90 4.27 -4.58 -9.07
N SER A 91 4.24 -3.49 -8.28
CA SER A 91 4.05 -2.14 -8.80
C SER A 91 5.16 -1.73 -9.78
N LEU A 92 6.41 -2.04 -9.46
CA LEU A 92 7.55 -1.77 -10.32
C LEU A 92 7.45 -2.55 -11.64
N VAL A 93 7.14 -3.84 -11.58
CA VAL A 93 6.98 -4.69 -12.78
C VAL A 93 5.86 -4.16 -13.67
N LEU A 94 4.71 -3.80 -13.10
CA LEU A 94 3.59 -3.24 -13.85
C LEU A 94 3.95 -1.89 -14.48
N LEU A 95 4.68 -1.03 -13.76
CA LEU A 95 5.14 0.26 -14.29
C LEU A 95 6.09 0.07 -15.47
N ILE A 96 7.07 -0.83 -15.35
CA ILE A 96 8.00 -1.15 -16.44
C ILE A 96 7.23 -1.72 -17.64
N GLY A 97 6.27 -2.63 -17.41
CA GLY A 97 5.42 -3.18 -18.46
C GLY A 97 4.60 -2.11 -19.19
N TYR A 98 4.00 -1.17 -18.45
CA TYR A 98 3.27 -0.03 -19.01
C TYR A 98 4.15 0.86 -19.88
N ILE A 99 5.35 1.22 -19.40
CA ILE A 99 6.32 2.04 -20.15
C ILE A 99 6.72 1.32 -21.45
N TRP A 100 7.01 0.02 -21.37
CA TRP A 100 7.40 -0.77 -22.54
C TRP A 100 6.28 -0.83 -23.59
N PHE A 101 5.04 -1.09 -23.15
CA PHE A 101 3.91 -1.22 -24.05
C PHE A 101 3.53 0.11 -24.72
N THR A 102 3.48 1.21 -23.96
CA THR A 102 3.15 2.54 -24.49
C THR A 102 4.18 3.01 -25.51
N ARG A 103 5.48 2.89 -25.20
CA ARG A 103 6.56 3.21 -26.15
C ARG A 103 6.47 2.41 -27.45
N ARG A 104 6.12 1.12 -27.35
CA ARG A 104 5.94 0.26 -28.53
C ARG A 104 4.76 0.68 -29.39
N LEU A 105 3.65 1.09 -28.79
CA LEU A 105 2.48 1.57 -29.52
C LEU A 105 2.73 2.92 -30.19
N ASP A 106 3.39 3.85 -29.49
CA ASP A 106 3.69 5.17 -30.01
C ASP A 106 4.66 5.10 -31.21
N ALA A 107 5.68 4.24 -31.13
CA ALA A 107 6.60 4.00 -32.24
C ALA A 107 5.90 3.47 -33.51
N ARG A 108 4.79 2.73 -33.36
CA ARG A 108 3.99 2.20 -34.48
C ARG A 108 3.01 3.21 -35.08
N ARG A 109 2.68 4.28 -34.36
CA ARG A 109 1.78 5.33 -34.85
C ARG A 109 2.52 6.45 -35.59
N MET A 110 3.81 6.62 -35.33
CA MET A 110 4.64 7.69 -35.92
C MET A 110 5.53 7.22 -37.08
N GLY A 111 5.58 5.92 -37.37
CA GLY A 111 6.22 5.35 -38.56
C GLY A 111 5.19 4.71 -39.47
#